data_AF-A0A420IBL3-F1
#
_entry.id   AF-A0A420IBL3-F1
#
_cell.length_a   1.000
_cell.length_b   1.000
_cell.length_c   1.000
_cell.angle_alpha   90.00
_cell.angle_beta   90.00
_cell.angle_gamma   90.00
#
_symmetry.space_group_name_H-M   'P 1'
#
loop_
_entity.id
_entity.type
_entity.pdbx_description
1 polymer ?
#
loop_
_entity_poly.entity_id
_entity_poly.type
_entity_poly.pdbx_seq_one_letter_code
_entity_poly.pdbx_strand_id
1 'polypeptide(L)'
;MLFQRLHSPLLVTSAPYGVAPNQHAFLTEIFVKMIIKTRSPGLTFVRHASHNQQSSHHQKKDGAGKRLGAKKTGEEYVIPGNIIFRQRGTHWFPGENVGMGRDHTIFSKVHGYVKYYKDPMKHPKRQYIGVALERDHVLPYDPNMPRHRRLNMVTEQMGQEELEQLITPKVLEEKLGNQKQKRKKVYQNLTLRPGYMYRESNWEIGRAAEKANIVVPPFKPRDRWTAWRKTVQRKLKNAEKRAGRMKKTKAKTKPKAVQK
;
A
#
# COMPACT_ATOMS: atom_id res chain seq x y z
N MET A 1 -26.74 6.85 30.00
CA MET A 1 -26.16 7.51 31.19
C MET A 1 -25.07 8.46 30.71
N LEU A 2 -25.27 9.77 30.85
CA LEU A 2 -24.33 10.81 30.41
C LEU A 2 -23.68 11.42 31.64
N PHE A 3 -22.35 11.36 31.74
CA PHE A 3 -21.61 12.01 32.83
C PHE A 3 -21.58 13.53 32.61
N GLN A 4 -21.96 14.28 33.65
CA GLN A 4 -21.85 15.74 33.65
C GLN A 4 -20.40 16.18 33.80
N ARG A 5 -20.02 17.25 33.08
CA ARG A 5 -18.69 17.86 33.19
C ARG A 5 -18.68 18.87 34.34
N LEU A 6 -17.80 18.63 35.31
CA LEU A 6 -17.50 19.61 36.36
C LEU A 6 -16.83 20.84 35.73
N HIS A 7 -17.32 22.03 36.06
CA HIS A 7 -16.66 23.30 35.74
C HIS A 7 -15.92 23.80 36.98
N SER A 8 -14.75 24.40 36.78
CA SER A 8 -13.97 25.02 37.87
C SER A 8 -14.66 26.29 38.40
N PRO A 9 -14.70 26.53 39.72
CA PRO A 9 -15.31 27.73 40.28
C PRO A 9 -14.52 29.00 39.92
N LEU A 10 -15.24 30.07 39.60
CA LEU A 10 -14.68 31.39 39.38
C LEU A 10 -14.48 32.11 40.72
N LEU A 11 -13.31 32.71 40.93
CA LEU A 11 -13.04 33.57 42.07
C LEU A 11 -13.77 34.91 41.92
N VAL A 12 -14.72 35.18 42.81
CA VAL A 12 -15.40 36.47 42.91
C VAL A 12 -14.61 37.38 43.86
N THR A 13 -13.98 38.41 43.31
CA THR A 13 -13.36 39.48 44.11
C THR A 13 -14.37 40.60 44.34
N SER A 14 -14.94 40.69 45.54
CA SER A 14 -15.85 41.77 45.94
C SER A 14 -15.09 43.08 46.12
N ALA A 15 -15.43 44.11 45.34
CA ALA A 15 -15.02 45.48 45.62
C ALA A 15 -15.91 46.07 46.74
N PRO A 16 -15.36 46.76 47.75
CA PRO A 16 -16.17 47.46 48.75
C PRO A 16 -16.71 48.79 48.18
N TYR A 17 -18.01 49.01 48.35
CA TYR A 17 -18.66 50.31 48.13
C TYR A 17 -18.33 51.27 49.28
N GLY A 18 -18.14 52.56 48.99
CA GLY A 18 -17.84 53.59 49.99
C GLY A 18 -19.03 54.48 50.35
N VAL A 19 -19.26 54.66 51.66
CA VAL A 19 -20.16 55.60 52.38
C VAL A 19 -19.59 55.71 53.81
N ALA A 20 -19.46 56.83 54.53
CA ALA A 20 -19.69 58.27 54.32
C ALA A 20 -18.67 59.08 55.18
N PRO A 21 -18.53 60.42 55.04
CA PRO A 21 -17.51 61.20 55.78
C PRO A 21 -17.96 61.57 57.20
N ASN A 22 -17.01 61.86 58.11
CA ASN A 22 -17.17 62.96 59.07
C ASN A 22 -15.85 63.40 59.74
N GLN A 23 -15.62 64.72 59.66
CA GLN A 23 -15.04 65.62 60.65
C GLN A 23 -14.05 65.06 61.69
N HIS A 24 -12.77 65.37 61.52
CA HIS A 24 -11.98 66.06 62.54
C HIS A 24 -10.92 66.93 61.85
N ALA A 25 -10.78 68.18 62.30
CA ALA A 25 -9.82 69.15 61.77
C ALA A 25 -8.57 69.22 62.65
N PHE A 26 -7.58 69.97 62.14
CA PHE A 26 -6.37 70.49 62.81
C PHE A 26 -5.10 69.60 62.79
N LEU A 27 -3.99 70.27 62.44
CA LEU A 27 -2.58 69.86 62.51
C LEU A 27 -2.20 68.72 61.50
N THR A 28 -1.29 68.89 60.54
CA THR A 28 -0.08 69.73 60.52
C THR A 28 0.28 70.31 59.13
N GLU A 29 0.46 71.63 59.06
CA GLU A 29 0.88 72.42 57.87
C GLU A 29 2.41 72.35 57.60
N ILE A 30 3.07 71.18 57.78
CA ILE A 30 4.55 71.07 57.66
C ILE A 30 4.99 69.81 56.87
N PHE A 31 4.33 69.50 55.75
CA PHE A 31 4.88 68.54 54.78
C PHE A 31 4.57 68.85 53.30
N VAL A 32 4.20 70.09 52.96
CA VAL A 32 3.88 70.51 51.58
C VAL A 32 5.14 70.90 50.76
N LYS A 33 6.32 71.01 51.40
CA LYS A 33 7.56 71.47 50.74
C LYS A 33 8.55 70.36 50.38
N MET A 34 8.04 69.25 49.81
CA MET A 34 8.88 68.27 49.12
C MET A 34 8.38 68.05 47.69
N ILE A 35 8.73 68.98 46.80
CA ILE A 35 8.51 68.87 45.35
C ILE A 35 9.45 67.78 44.82
N ILE A 36 9.02 66.52 44.93
CA ILE A 36 9.64 65.43 44.16
C ILE A 36 9.24 65.65 42.72
N LYS A 37 10.17 66.21 41.93
CA LYS A 37 10.04 66.33 40.48
C LYS A 37 10.14 64.94 39.87
N THR A 38 9.05 64.18 39.89
CA THR A 38 8.93 62.86 39.26
C THR A 38 9.00 63.01 37.74
N ARG A 39 10.22 63.15 37.22
CA ARG A 39 10.54 62.73 35.86
C ARG A 39 10.30 61.23 35.81
N SER A 40 9.08 60.80 35.50
CA SER A 40 8.87 59.44 35.06
C SER A 40 9.68 59.25 33.78
N PRO A 41 10.68 58.34 33.74
CA PRO A 41 11.19 57.92 32.45
C PRO A 41 10.01 57.27 31.75
N GLY A 42 9.56 57.87 30.65
CA GLY A 42 8.57 57.28 29.76
C GLY A 42 9.17 56.02 29.15
N LEU A 43 9.05 54.90 29.88
CA LEU A 43 9.39 53.57 29.41
C LEU A 43 8.43 53.23 28.27
N THR A 44 8.84 53.62 27.06
CA THR A 44 8.22 53.20 25.81
C THR A 44 8.40 51.69 25.71
N PHE A 45 7.42 50.95 26.24
CA PHE A 45 7.38 49.51 26.13
C PHE A 45 7.15 49.14 24.67
N VAL A 46 8.26 49.02 23.92
CA VAL A 46 8.27 48.51 22.55
C VAL A 46 7.76 47.08 22.61
N ARG A 47 6.51 46.88 22.21
CA ARG A 47 5.89 45.56 22.17
C ARG A 47 6.57 44.76 21.06
N HIS A 48 7.52 43.89 21.42
CA HIS A 48 8.14 42.90 20.53
C HIS A 48 7.17 41.77 20.11
N ALA A 49 5.87 42.07 19.98
CA ALA A 49 4.88 41.19 19.39
C ALA A 49 5.01 41.29 17.86
N SER A 50 5.88 40.46 17.28
CA SER A 50 5.97 40.37 15.82
C SER A 50 4.67 39.77 15.26
N HIS A 51 4.26 40.21 14.08
CA HIS A 51 3.05 39.76 13.39
C HIS A 51 3.01 38.23 13.15
N ASN A 52 4.15 37.55 13.26
CA ASN A 52 4.27 36.08 13.18
C ASN A 52 3.94 35.34 14.49
N GLN A 53 3.73 36.05 15.61
CA GLN A 53 3.19 35.47 16.85
C GLN A 53 1.66 35.41 16.87
N GLN A 54 0.98 35.99 15.87
CA GLN A 54 -0.40 35.65 15.59
C GLN A 54 -0.42 34.21 15.06
N SER A 55 -0.52 33.28 16.00
CA SER A 55 -0.59 31.83 15.76
C SER A 55 -1.54 31.48 14.61
N SER A 56 -1.29 30.35 13.96
CA SER A 56 -2.15 29.76 12.92
C SER A 56 -3.46 29.19 13.49
N HIS A 57 -4.14 29.96 14.33
CA HIS A 57 -5.40 29.68 15.05
C HIS A 57 -6.63 29.59 14.12
N HIS A 58 -6.43 29.55 12.81
CA HIS A 58 -7.42 29.08 11.84
C HIS A 58 -7.30 27.56 11.64
N GLN A 59 -7.43 26.82 12.75
CA GLN A 59 -7.85 25.42 12.71
C GLN A 59 -9.38 25.41 12.44
N LYS A 60 -9.90 24.58 11.54
CA LYS A 60 -9.64 23.14 11.46
C LYS A 60 -9.21 22.69 10.06
N LYS A 61 -8.14 21.90 9.97
CA LYS A 61 -7.81 21.12 8.75
C LYS A 61 -8.53 19.77 8.74
N ASP A 62 -9.87 19.80 8.83
CA ASP A 62 -10.69 18.58 8.81
C ASP A 62 -10.81 18.05 7.37
N GLY A 63 -9.96 17.08 7.03
CA GLY A 63 -10.03 16.42 5.73
C GLY A 63 -11.30 15.59 5.58
N ALA A 64 -12.01 15.75 4.46
CA ALA A 64 -13.28 15.06 4.20
C ALA A 64 -13.22 13.54 4.48
N GLY A 65 -14.26 13.02 5.16
CA GLY A 65 -14.34 11.64 5.64
C GLY A 65 -14.14 10.60 4.54
N LYS A 66 -13.27 9.61 4.80
CA LYS A 66 -12.82 8.64 3.78
C LYS A 66 -13.78 7.46 3.54
N ARG A 67 -15.01 7.51 4.08
CA ARG A 67 -16.09 6.52 3.88
C ARG A 67 -15.66 5.06 4.09
N LEU A 68 -14.82 4.84 5.11
CA LEU A 68 -14.34 3.52 5.54
C LEU A 68 -15.48 2.70 6.20
N GLY A 69 -15.15 1.53 6.74
CA GLY A 69 -16.06 0.61 7.40
C GLY A 69 -16.71 -0.40 6.47
N ALA A 70 -17.71 -1.12 6.99
CA ALA A 70 -18.49 -2.09 6.26
C ALA A 70 -19.22 -1.46 5.06
N LYS A 71 -19.41 -2.28 4.03
CA LYS A 71 -20.18 -2.01 2.81
C LYS A 71 -21.19 -3.12 2.52
N LYS A 72 -20.98 -4.31 3.10
CA LYS A 72 -21.92 -5.42 3.16
C LYS A 72 -22.03 -5.91 4.59
N THR A 73 -23.24 -6.18 5.08
CA THR A 73 -23.48 -6.69 6.44
C THR A 73 -23.38 -8.21 6.51
N GLY A 74 -23.51 -8.80 7.71
CA GLY A 74 -23.66 -10.24 7.83
C GLY A 74 -24.91 -10.74 7.10
N GLU A 75 -24.79 -11.92 6.50
CA GLU A 75 -25.82 -12.59 5.68
C GLU A 75 -26.26 -11.87 4.40
N GLU A 76 -25.59 -10.79 4.02
CA GLU A 76 -25.92 -10.09 2.78
C GLU A 76 -25.38 -10.84 1.55
N TYR A 77 -26.19 -10.95 0.50
CA TYR A 77 -25.79 -11.55 -0.76
C TYR A 77 -24.77 -10.69 -1.51
N VAL A 78 -23.74 -11.33 -2.05
CA VAL A 78 -22.64 -10.71 -2.79
C VAL A 78 -22.28 -11.49 -4.04
N ILE A 79 -21.75 -10.76 -5.02
CA ILE A 79 -21.25 -11.23 -6.32
C ILE A 79 -19.71 -11.02 -6.35
N PRO A 80 -18.93 -11.78 -7.14
CA PRO A 80 -17.49 -11.54 -7.28
C PRO A 80 -17.17 -10.07 -7.58
N GLY A 81 -16.14 -9.54 -6.92
CA GLY A 81 -15.73 -8.13 -7.02
C GLY A 81 -16.43 -7.17 -6.05
N ASN A 82 -17.56 -7.54 -5.44
CA ASN A 82 -18.23 -6.69 -4.45
C ASN A 82 -17.32 -6.39 -3.26
N ILE A 83 -17.18 -5.11 -2.91
CA ILE A 83 -16.47 -4.67 -1.70
C ILE A 83 -17.34 -4.97 -0.48
N ILE A 84 -16.75 -5.65 0.51
CA ILE A 84 -17.41 -6.01 1.78
C ILE A 84 -16.99 -5.03 2.89
N PHE A 85 -15.70 -4.67 2.97
CA PHE A 85 -15.18 -3.79 4.04
C PHE A 85 -14.01 -2.94 3.54
N ARG A 86 -14.05 -1.62 3.80
CA ARG A 86 -12.93 -0.70 3.52
C ARG A 86 -12.25 -0.29 4.83
N GLN A 87 -10.94 -0.48 4.93
CA GLN A 87 -10.20 -0.28 6.18
C GLN A 87 -8.87 0.45 5.98
N ARG A 88 -8.24 0.84 7.08
CA ARG A 88 -6.81 1.18 7.14
C ARG A 88 -6.14 0.14 8.02
N GLY A 89 -5.04 -0.45 7.55
CA GLY A 89 -4.52 -1.68 8.13
C GLY A 89 -5.52 -2.85 7.99
N THR A 90 -5.33 -3.90 8.79
CA THR A 90 -6.12 -5.14 8.77
C THR A 90 -6.82 -5.36 10.11
N HIS A 91 -7.95 -4.67 10.31
CA HIS A 91 -8.84 -4.94 11.44
C HIS A 91 -9.56 -6.28 11.23
N TRP A 92 -10.08 -6.46 10.01
CA TRP A 92 -10.59 -7.73 9.52
C TRP A 92 -9.59 -8.35 8.55
N PHE A 93 -9.50 -9.68 8.56
CA PHE A 93 -8.67 -10.47 7.66
C PHE A 93 -9.51 -11.19 6.61
N PRO A 94 -8.96 -11.45 5.41
CA PRO A 94 -9.63 -12.27 4.41
C PRO A 94 -9.77 -13.72 4.91
N GLY A 95 -11.02 -14.18 5.00
CA GLY A 95 -11.42 -15.54 5.30
C GLY A 95 -11.72 -16.34 4.03
N GLU A 96 -12.69 -17.26 4.13
CA GLU A 96 -13.07 -18.14 3.03
C GLU A 96 -13.68 -17.39 1.84
N ASN A 97 -13.34 -17.79 0.60
CA ASN A 97 -13.81 -17.20 -0.66
C ASN A 97 -13.65 -15.67 -0.82
N VAL A 98 -12.74 -15.05 -0.05
CA VAL A 98 -12.57 -13.60 0.02
C VAL A 98 -11.16 -13.17 -0.41
N GLY A 99 -11.06 -11.98 -0.99
CA GLY A 99 -9.82 -11.32 -1.38
C GLY A 99 -9.53 -10.07 -0.55
N MET A 100 -8.26 -9.62 -0.58
CA MET A 100 -7.81 -8.37 0.03
C MET A 100 -7.01 -7.57 -0.99
N GLY A 101 -7.38 -6.30 -1.20
CA GLY A 101 -6.71 -5.39 -2.13
C GLY A 101 -5.47 -4.71 -1.53
N ARG A 102 -4.77 -3.92 -2.36
CA ARG A 102 -3.57 -3.15 -1.95
C ARG A 102 -3.80 -2.21 -0.77
N ASP A 103 -4.99 -1.63 -0.65
CA ASP A 103 -5.36 -0.74 0.47
C ASP A 103 -5.99 -1.48 1.66
N HIS A 104 -5.88 -2.82 1.69
CA HIS A 104 -6.52 -3.74 2.63
C HIS A 104 -8.07 -3.79 2.54
N THR A 105 -8.68 -3.21 1.50
CA THR A 105 -10.10 -3.41 1.20
C THR A 105 -10.40 -4.88 0.95
N ILE A 106 -11.44 -5.38 1.61
CA ILE A 106 -11.90 -6.77 1.52
C ILE A 106 -13.02 -6.87 0.47
N PHE A 107 -12.93 -7.85 -0.42
CA PHE A 107 -13.87 -8.06 -1.54
C PHE A 107 -14.20 -9.55 -1.75
N SER A 108 -15.38 -9.84 -2.28
CA SER A 108 -15.80 -11.22 -2.59
C SER A 108 -15.09 -11.77 -3.84
N LYS A 109 -14.74 -13.06 -3.85
CA LYS A 109 -14.30 -13.79 -5.06
C LYS A 109 -15.38 -14.65 -5.69
N VAL A 110 -16.46 -14.96 -4.95
CA VAL A 110 -17.55 -15.86 -5.37
C VAL A 110 -18.90 -15.19 -5.19
N HIS A 111 -19.95 -15.80 -5.72
CA HIS A 111 -21.32 -15.45 -5.36
C HIS A 111 -21.73 -16.23 -4.09
N GLY A 112 -22.41 -15.57 -3.15
CA GLY A 112 -22.75 -16.16 -1.85
C GLY A 112 -23.10 -15.12 -0.79
N TYR A 113 -23.01 -15.49 0.48
CA TYR A 113 -23.44 -14.68 1.63
C TYR A 113 -22.28 -14.34 2.56
N VAL A 114 -22.17 -13.07 2.95
CA VAL A 114 -21.09 -12.59 3.84
C VAL A 114 -21.26 -13.14 5.26
N LYS A 115 -20.20 -13.69 5.85
CA LYS A 115 -20.18 -14.12 7.27
C LYS A 115 -18.94 -13.53 7.96
N TYR A 116 -19.16 -12.93 9.13
CA TYR A 116 -18.12 -12.39 10.01
C TYR A 116 -17.85 -13.39 11.13
N TYR A 117 -16.61 -13.83 11.31
CA TYR A 117 -16.27 -14.91 12.25
C TYR A 117 -14.89 -14.76 12.89
N LYS A 118 -14.61 -15.61 13.88
CA LYS A 118 -13.28 -15.80 14.48
C LYS A 118 -12.88 -17.25 14.24
N ASP A 119 -11.59 -17.47 13.99
CA ASP A 119 -11.02 -18.78 13.73
C ASP A 119 -9.82 -18.98 14.68
N PRO A 120 -10.05 -19.57 15.87
CA PRO A 120 -9.01 -19.71 16.87
C PRO A 120 -7.95 -20.73 16.45
N MET A 121 -8.32 -21.73 15.66
CA MET A 121 -7.42 -22.77 15.15
C MET A 121 -6.42 -22.20 14.13
N LYS A 122 -6.87 -21.25 13.28
CA LYS A 122 -6.00 -20.55 12.32
C LYS A 122 -5.20 -19.43 12.96
N HIS A 123 -5.81 -18.59 13.80
CA HIS A 123 -5.09 -17.56 14.56
C HIS A 123 -5.92 -16.99 15.74
N PRO A 124 -5.49 -17.17 17.01
CA PRO A 124 -6.33 -16.96 18.19
C PRO A 124 -6.88 -15.53 18.36
N LYS A 125 -6.14 -14.52 17.90
CA LYS A 125 -6.49 -13.09 18.08
C LYS A 125 -7.12 -12.41 16.85
N ARG A 126 -7.30 -13.10 15.71
CA ARG A 126 -7.76 -12.47 14.45
C ARG A 126 -9.25 -12.68 14.21
N GLN A 127 -9.83 -11.74 13.48
CA GLN A 127 -11.22 -11.76 13.06
C GLN A 127 -11.26 -11.78 11.52
N TYR A 128 -12.17 -12.56 10.96
CA TYR A 128 -12.21 -12.89 9.54
C TYR A 128 -13.55 -12.52 8.90
N ILE A 129 -13.50 -12.13 7.63
CA ILE A 129 -14.66 -11.97 6.77
C ILE A 129 -14.55 -13.03 5.68
N GLY A 130 -15.53 -13.92 5.61
CA GLY A 130 -15.66 -14.90 4.53
C GLY A 130 -16.96 -14.73 3.76
N VAL A 131 -17.07 -15.46 2.66
CA VAL A 131 -18.31 -15.61 1.90
C VAL A 131 -18.67 -17.10 1.85
N ALA A 132 -19.75 -17.45 2.53
CA ALA A 132 -20.35 -18.77 2.47
C ALA A 132 -21.09 -18.93 1.13
N LEU A 133 -21.05 -20.12 0.54
CA LEU A 133 -21.68 -20.37 -0.77
C LEU A 133 -23.21 -20.36 -0.65
N GLU A 134 -23.72 -20.91 0.45
CA GLU A 134 -25.13 -20.99 0.81
C GLU A 134 -25.37 -20.20 2.09
N ARG A 135 -26.63 -19.85 2.36
CA ARG A 135 -26.96 -18.94 3.48
C ARG A 135 -26.78 -19.62 4.84
N ASP A 136 -27.11 -20.91 4.89
CA ASP A 136 -27.18 -21.70 6.12
C ASP A 136 -25.78 -22.17 6.59
N HIS A 137 -24.80 -22.13 5.69
CA HIS A 137 -23.41 -22.43 6.00
C HIS A 137 -22.82 -21.44 7.00
N VAL A 138 -22.28 -21.98 8.10
CA VAL A 138 -21.58 -21.23 9.15
C VAL A 138 -20.07 -21.31 8.92
N LEU A 139 -19.36 -20.21 9.20
CA LEU A 139 -17.90 -20.14 9.18
C LEU A 139 -17.37 -19.93 10.61
N PRO A 140 -16.21 -20.52 10.99
CA PRO A 140 -15.31 -21.34 10.18
C PRO A 140 -15.85 -22.76 9.93
N TYR A 141 -15.43 -23.38 8.82
CA TYR A 141 -15.69 -24.80 8.56
C TYR A 141 -14.72 -25.69 9.37
N ASP A 142 -15.12 -26.94 9.61
CA ASP A 142 -14.25 -27.95 10.23
C ASP A 142 -13.05 -28.30 9.31
N PRO A 143 -11.81 -28.39 9.84
CA PRO A 143 -10.63 -28.73 9.03
C PRO A 143 -10.66 -30.08 8.32
N ASN A 144 -11.40 -31.06 8.85
CA ASN A 144 -11.50 -32.42 8.32
C ASN A 144 -12.67 -32.57 7.32
N MET A 145 -13.55 -31.58 7.21
CA MET A 145 -14.68 -31.61 6.29
C MET A 145 -14.23 -31.37 4.83
N PRO A 146 -14.82 -32.06 3.83
CA PRO A 146 -14.60 -31.75 2.43
C PRO A 146 -14.92 -30.29 2.10
N ARG A 147 -13.99 -29.59 1.43
CA ARG A 147 -14.17 -28.17 1.12
C ARG A 147 -15.26 -27.95 0.08
N HIS A 148 -16.36 -27.31 0.49
CA HIS A 148 -17.41 -26.85 -0.41
C HIS A 148 -16.86 -25.91 -1.50
N ARG A 149 -17.18 -26.20 -2.76
CA ARG A 149 -16.76 -25.46 -3.96
C ARG A 149 -17.90 -25.42 -4.96
N ARG A 150 -17.95 -24.40 -5.81
CA ARG A 150 -18.84 -24.35 -6.98
C ARG A 150 -18.03 -24.43 -8.27
N LEU A 151 -18.60 -25.09 -9.27
CA LEU A 151 -17.99 -25.25 -10.60
C LEU A 151 -17.97 -23.93 -11.37
N ASN A 152 -19.00 -23.10 -11.20
CA ASN A 152 -19.21 -21.83 -11.92
C ASN A 152 -19.17 -21.98 -13.45
N MET A 153 -19.66 -23.10 -13.96
CA MET A 153 -19.81 -23.39 -15.39
C MET A 153 -21.25 -23.77 -15.68
N VAL A 154 -21.72 -23.48 -16.89
CA VAL A 154 -23.02 -23.89 -17.42
C VAL A 154 -22.76 -24.95 -18.50
N THR A 155 -23.64 -25.94 -18.59
CA THR A 155 -23.62 -26.94 -19.67
C THR A 155 -24.30 -26.34 -20.89
N GLU A 156 -23.53 -26.03 -21.93
CA GLU A 156 -24.06 -25.68 -23.25
C GLU A 156 -24.04 -26.92 -24.15
N GLN A 157 -25.08 -27.09 -24.97
CA GLN A 157 -25.10 -28.16 -25.97
C GLN A 157 -24.08 -27.83 -27.06
N MET A 158 -23.21 -28.79 -27.35
CA MET A 158 -22.21 -28.68 -28.40
C MET A 158 -22.89 -28.60 -29.78
N GLY A 159 -22.31 -27.84 -30.72
CA GLY A 159 -22.84 -27.78 -32.08
C GLY A 159 -22.81 -29.17 -32.75
N GLN A 160 -23.84 -29.52 -33.52
CA GLN A 160 -23.90 -30.83 -34.20
C GLN A 160 -22.68 -31.06 -35.11
N GLU A 161 -22.21 -30.02 -35.79
CA GLU A 161 -21.00 -30.04 -36.62
C GLU A 161 -19.72 -30.35 -35.83
N GLU A 162 -19.61 -29.88 -34.58
CA GLU A 162 -18.47 -30.16 -33.70
C GLU A 162 -18.54 -31.61 -33.17
N LEU A 163 -19.76 -32.08 -32.87
CA LEU A 163 -20.01 -33.46 -32.45
C LEU A 163 -19.62 -34.45 -33.56
N GLU A 164 -20.00 -34.19 -34.82
CA GLU A 164 -19.61 -35.01 -35.97
C GLU A 164 -18.09 -35.01 -36.22
N GLN A 165 -17.41 -33.88 -36.00
CA GLN A 165 -15.93 -33.78 -36.10
C GLN A 165 -15.19 -34.53 -34.99
N LEU A 166 -15.82 -34.76 -33.83
CA LEU A 166 -15.27 -35.58 -32.74
C LEU A 166 -15.63 -37.06 -32.88
N ILE A 167 -16.80 -37.37 -33.43
CA ILE A 167 -17.27 -38.75 -33.67
C ILE A 167 -16.57 -39.37 -34.88
N THR A 168 -16.28 -38.60 -35.94
CA THR A 168 -15.56 -39.12 -37.10
C THR A 168 -14.15 -39.57 -36.69
N PRO A 169 -13.87 -40.89 -36.67
CA PRO A 169 -12.53 -41.35 -36.34
C PRO A 169 -11.61 -40.90 -37.48
N LYS A 170 -10.48 -40.29 -37.13
CA LYS A 170 -9.51 -39.73 -38.07
C LYS A 170 -8.68 -40.83 -38.77
N VAL A 171 -9.38 -41.74 -39.46
CA VAL A 171 -8.90 -43.03 -39.97
C VAL A 171 -8.86 -43.06 -41.51
N LEU A 172 -9.25 -41.96 -42.18
CA LEU A 172 -9.18 -41.81 -43.64
C LEU A 172 -8.01 -40.92 -44.13
N GLU A 173 -7.04 -40.58 -43.28
CA GLU A 173 -5.79 -39.87 -43.67
C GLU A 173 -4.55 -40.78 -43.82
N GLU A 174 -4.67 -42.11 -43.73
CA GLU A 174 -3.50 -43.02 -43.92
C GLU A 174 -3.33 -43.54 -45.36
N LYS A 175 -4.29 -43.33 -46.27
CA LYS A 175 -4.27 -43.91 -47.63
C LYS A 175 -3.97 -42.94 -48.78
N LEU A 176 -3.52 -41.72 -48.50
CA LEU A 176 -3.02 -40.78 -49.53
C LEU A 176 -1.65 -40.19 -49.19
N GLY A 177 -0.64 -41.06 -49.22
CA GLY A 177 0.75 -40.70 -49.49
C GLY A 177 1.54 -40.06 -48.33
N ASN A 178 2.80 -40.45 -48.23
CA ASN A 178 3.80 -39.87 -47.30
C ASN A 178 4.18 -38.42 -47.67
N GLN A 179 3.25 -37.48 -47.59
CA GLN A 179 3.59 -36.07 -47.48
C GLN A 179 3.82 -35.75 -46.01
N LYS A 180 5.11 -35.70 -45.60
CA LYS A 180 5.51 -35.05 -44.34
C LYS A 180 5.00 -33.61 -44.38
N GLN A 181 3.83 -33.38 -43.79
CA GLN A 181 3.34 -32.05 -43.50
C GLN A 181 4.31 -31.42 -42.49
N LYS A 182 5.35 -30.76 -43.02
CA LYS A 182 6.18 -29.83 -42.25
C LYS A 182 5.19 -28.82 -41.68
N ARG A 183 4.84 -28.95 -40.39
CA ARG A 183 4.05 -27.98 -39.65
C ARG A 183 4.68 -26.63 -39.93
N LYS A 184 4.07 -25.81 -40.79
CA LYS A 184 4.56 -24.47 -41.10
C LYS A 184 4.53 -23.74 -39.77
N LYS A 185 5.71 -23.56 -39.16
CA LYS A 185 5.85 -22.65 -38.03
C LYS A 185 5.43 -21.29 -38.57
N VAL A 186 4.22 -20.86 -38.20
CA VAL A 186 3.71 -19.54 -38.51
C VAL A 186 4.52 -18.57 -37.64
N TYR A 187 5.71 -18.23 -38.12
CA TYR A 187 6.39 -17.03 -37.67
C TYR A 187 5.51 -15.87 -38.13
N GLN A 188 4.70 -15.33 -37.21
CA GLN A 188 4.13 -14.02 -37.44
C GLN A 188 5.31 -13.06 -37.60
N ASN A 189 5.48 -12.53 -38.81
CA ASN A 189 6.46 -11.50 -39.10
C ASN A 189 5.98 -10.19 -38.45
N LEU A 190 6.20 -10.10 -37.13
CA LEU A 190 5.86 -8.95 -36.30
C LEU A 190 6.78 -7.77 -36.69
N THR A 191 6.33 -6.99 -37.67
CA THR A 191 6.97 -5.73 -38.04
C THR A 191 6.77 -4.70 -36.92
N LEU A 192 7.85 -4.37 -36.22
CA LEU A 192 7.80 -3.44 -35.09
C LEU A 192 7.64 -2.00 -35.58
N ARG A 193 6.77 -1.22 -34.92
CA ARG A 193 6.71 0.24 -35.11
C ARG A 193 8.05 0.88 -34.71
N PRO A 194 8.50 1.95 -35.39
CA PRO A 194 9.70 2.70 -34.99
C PRO A 194 9.62 3.10 -33.51
N GLY A 195 10.64 2.77 -32.73
CA GLY A 195 10.71 3.01 -31.29
C GLY A 195 10.34 1.82 -30.39
N TYR A 196 9.71 0.76 -30.91
CA TYR A 196 9.54 -0.49 -30.16
C TYR A 196 10.73 -1.41 -30.37
N MET A 197 11.58 -1.53 -29.35
CA MET A 197 12.70 -2.48 -29.34
C MET A 197 12.19 -3.88 -28.97
N TYR A 198 12.54 -4.90 -29.76
CA TYR A 198 12.15 -6.29 -29.49
C TYR A 198 12.59 -6.72 -28.09
N ARG A 199 11.66 -7.28 -27.31
CA ARG A 199 11.93 -7.89 -26.01
C ARG A 199 11.33 -9.28 -26.00
N GLU A 200 12.18 -10.28 -25.84
CA GLU A 200 11.77 -11.68 -25.62
C GLU A 200 10.83 -11.77 -24.42
N SER A 201 9.90 -12.73 -24.45
CA SER A 201 8.98 -12.93 -23.34
C SER A 201 9.73 -13.42 -22.09
N ASN A 202 9.21 -13.10 -20.90
CA ASN A 202 9.89 -13.46 -19.64
C ASN A 202 10.13 -14.99 -19.49
N TRP A 203 9.32 -15.84 -20.12
CA TRP A 203 9.52 -17.30 -20.08
C TRP A 203 10.64 -17.76 -21.04
N GLU A 204 10.82 -17.10 -22.19
CA GLU A 204 11.93 -17.38 -23.12
C GLU A 204 13.27 -16.98 -22.49
N ILE A 205 13.31 -15.80 -21.86
CA ILE A 205 14.46 -15.32 -21.10
C ILE A 205 14.83 -16.31 -19.98
N GLY A 206 13.83 -16.89 -19.30
CA GLY A 206 14.04 -17.92 -18.27
C GLY A 206 14.70 -19.19 -18.79
N ARG A 207 14.38 -19.63 -20.02
CA ARG A 207 14.96 -20.81 -20.66
C ARG A 207 16.22 -20.54 -21.48
N ALA A 208 16.74 -19.30 -21.49
CA ALA A 208 17.97 -18.97 -22.20
C ALA A 208 19.18 -19.79 -21.70
N ALA A 209 19.22 -20.15 -20.41
CA ALA A 209 20.27 -21.02 -19.85
C ALA A 209 20.18 -22.47 -20.36
N GLU A 210 18.97 -23.03 -20.48
CA GLU A 210 18.72 -24.35 -21.07
C GLU A 210 19.10 -24.37 -22.54
N LYS A 211 18.64 -23.38 -23.32
CA LYS A 211 18.95 -23.23 -24.75
C LYS A 211 20.45 -23.08 -25.04
N ALA A 212 21.21 -22.51 -24.09
CA ALA A 212 22.65 -22.37 -24.17
C ALA A 212 23.43 -23.53 -23.51
N ASN A 213 22.74 -24.59 -23.05
CA ASN A 213 23.32 -25.75 -22.35
C ASN A 213 24.22 -25.37 -21.16
N ILE A 214 23.87 -24.29 -20.44
CA ILE A 214 24.68 -23.78 -19.31
C ILE A 214 24.36 -24.59 -18.05
N VAL A 215 25.24 -25.52 -17.70
CA VAL A 215 25.15 -26.30 -16.46
C VAL A 215 25.53 -25.41 -15.26
N VAL A 216 24.56 -25.15 -14.37
CA VAL A 216 24.80 -24.44 -13.10
C VAL A 216 25.09 -25.49 -12.01
N PRO A 217 26.22 -25.40 -11.27
CA PRO A 217 26.53 -26.34 -10.21
C PRO A 217 25.51 -26.23 -9.05
N PRO A 218 25.13 -27.35 -8.41
CA PRO A 218 24.11 -27.35 -7.36
C PRO A 218 24.52 -26.48 -6.16
N PHE A 219 23.53 -25.80 -5.57
CA PHE A 219 23.73 -24.98 -4.39
C PHE A 219 24.06 -25.86 -3.17
N LYS A 220 25.20 -25.60 -2.52
CA LYS A 220 25.57 -26.25 -1.24
C LYS A 220 25.08 -25.40 -0.06
N PRO A 221 24.14 -25.90 0.77
CA PRO A 221 23.71 -25.18 1.97
C PRO A 221 24.86 -24.96 2.96
N ARG A 222 24.74 -23.93 3.81
CA ARG A 222 25.67 -23.58 4.92
C ARG A 222 27.13 -23.22 4.55
N ASP A 223 27.57 -23.39 3.31
CA ASP A 223 28.91 -22.96 2.86
C ASP A 223 29.01 -21.44 2.60
N ARG A 224 29.04 -20.67 3.69
CA ARG A 224 29.23 -19.20 3.64
C ARG A 224 30.59 -18.79 3.07
N TRP A 225 31.61 -19.63 3.22
CA TRP A 225 32.99 -19.31 2.86
C TRP A 225 33.24 -19.37 1.34
N THR A 226 32.61 -20.28 0.58
CA THR A 226 32.70 -20.22 -0.88
C THR A 226 31.86 -19.08 -1.47
N ALA A 227 30.71 -18.76 -0.88
CA ALA A 227 29.92 -17.59 -1.29
C ALA A 227 30.70 -16.27 -1.10
N TRP A 228 31.41 -16.14 0.03
CA TRP A 228 32.29 -15.00 0.29
C TRP A 228 33.46 -14.94 -0.71
N ARG A 229 34.21 -16.03 -0.92
CA ARG A 229 35.32 -16.11 -1.88
C ARG A 229 34.88 -15.76 -3.31
N LYS A 230 33.76 -16.32 -3.80
CA LYS A 230 33.18 -15.99 -5.11
C LYS A 230 32.80 -14.51 -5.21
N THR A 231 32.32 -13.91 -4.12
CA THR A 231 31.99 -12.47 -4.07
C THR A 231 33.24 -11.59 -4.16
N VAL A 232 34.33 -11.94 -3.47
CA VAL A 232 35.62 -11.24 -3.57
C VAL A 232 36.18 -11.32 -5.00
N GLN A 233 36.24 -12.52 -5.59
CA GLN A 233 36.67 -12.72 -6.99
C GLN A 233 35.81 -11.91 -7.98
N ARG A 234 34.49 -11.85 -7.78
CA ARG A 234 33.59 -11.03 -8.61
C ARG A 234 33.87 -9.53 -8.45
N LYS A 235 34.18 -9.05 -7.24
CA LYS A 235 34.58 -7.65 -7.00
C LYS A 235 35.88 -7.32 -7.74
N LEU A 236 36.90 -8.17 -7.63
CA LEU A 236 38.19 -8.01 -8.32
C LEU A 236 38.03 -7.98 -9.85
N LYS A 237 37.37 -9.00 -10.42
CA LYS A 237 37.09 -9.07 -11.87
C LYS A 237 36.29 -7.88 -12.41
N ASN A 238 35.41 -7.30 -11.58
CA ASN A 238 34.68 -6.08 -11.93
C ASN A 238 35.56 -4.83 -11.82
N ALA A 239 36.48 -4.76 -10.85
CA ALA A 239 37.46 -3.67 -10.74
C ALA A 239 38.43 -3.68 -11.93
N GLU A 240 38.96 -4.84 -12.32
CA GLU A 240 39.78 -5.05 -13.52
C GLU A 240 39.04 -4.58 -14.80
N LYS A 241 37.78 -5.01 -14.99
CA LYS A 241 36.95 -4.57 -16.11
C LYS A 241 36.73 -3.06 -16.12
N ARG A 242 36.58 -2.41 -14.96
CA ARG A 242 36.47 -0.94 -14.86
C ARG A 242 37.80 -0.26 -15.21
N ALA A 243 38.92 -0.74 -14.70
CA ALA A 243 40.26 -0.23 -15.02
C ALA A 243 40.57 -0.36 -16.53
N GLY A 244 40.26 -1.51 -17.13
CA GLY A 244 40.41 -1.75 -18.58
C GLY A 244 39.54 -0.82 -19.43
N ARG A 245 38.29 -0.54 -19.00
CA ARG A 245 37.44 0.47 -19.65
C ARG A 245 38.03 1.89 -19.53
N MET A 246 38.58 2.26 -18.37
CA MET A 246 39.21 3.58 -18.19
C MET A 246 40.50 3.77 -18.99
N LYS A 247 41.30 2.70 -19.20
CA LYS A 247 42.43 2.74 -20.16
C LYS A 247 41.94 2.98 -21.59
N LYS A 248 40.88 2.27 -22.03
CA LYS A 248 40.30 2.44 -23.38
C LYS A 248 39.68 3.83 -23.61
N THR A 249 39.15 4.50 -22.59
CA THR A 249 38.64 5.88 -22.74
C THR A 249 39.77 6.90 -22.84
N LYS A 250 40.84 6.77 -22.02
CA LYS A 250 42.01 7.68 -22.11
C LYS A 250 42.73 7.59 -23.47
N ALA A 251 42.76 6.41 -24.10
CA ALA A 251 43.39 6.23 -25.41
C ALA A 251 42.61 6.86 -26.59
N LYS A 252 41.33 7.26 -26.40
CA LYS A 252 40.52 7.89 -27.47
C LYS A 252 40.60 9.42 -27.52
N THR A 253 41.07 10.06 -26.45
CA THR A 253 41.33 11.51 -26.43
C THR A 253 42.73 11.80 -26.96
N LYS A 254 42.88 11.89 -28.30
CA LYS A 254 44.02 12.60 -28.89
C LYS A 254 43.88 14.10 -28.58
N PRO A 255 44.94 14.83 -28.20
CA PRO A 255 44.88 16.29 -28.11
C PRO A 255 44.60 16.87 -29.50
N LYS A 256 43.67 17.83 -29.59
CA LYS A 256 43.49 18.62 -30.82
C LYS A 256 44.77 19.44 -31.03
N ALA A 257 45.38 19.33 -32.21
CA ALA A 257 46.49 20.19 -32.58
C ALA A 257 45.97 21.63 -32.68
N VAL A 258 46.61 22.54 -31.94
CA VAL A 258 46.42 23.99 -32.10
C VAL A 258 47.29 24.40 -33.28
N GLN A 259 46.66 24.80 -34.38
CA GLN A 259 47.37 25.45 -35.48
C GLN A 259 47.63 26.92 -35.09
N LYS A 260 48.85 27.39 -35.36
CA LYS A 260 49.23 28.80 -35.31
C LYS A 260 48.98 29.43 -36.68
#